data_AF-A0A1I1JFJ4-F1
#
_entry.id   AF-A0A1I1JFJ4-F1
#
_cell.length_a   1.000
_cell.length_b   1.000
_cell.length_c   1.000
_cell.angle_alpha   90.00
_cell.angle_beta   90.00
_cell.angle_gamma   90.00
#
_symmetry.space_group_name_H-M   'P 1'
#
loop_
_entity.id
_entity.type
_entity.pdbx_description
1 polymer ?
#
loop_
_entity_poly.entity_id
_entity_poly.type
_entity_poly.pdbx_seq_one_letter_code
_entity_poly.pdbx_strand_id
1 'polypeptide(L)'
;MRRRLEFLRARLASPAGLLLLAASVSGSLALGMLPTLVQEVPRIGGSFWWLALVALAAVLVLGYCWSTLYYREGVGLVLYLGRPGQGWDEHRVELMRADAMDRHARCFTVSTGKLLEGQPDPGAADPVALAYQVIQARLAEEAADRGPVRSVSLYLTARLHQAYALGRRLKDQRHERLTLMDLSRTPGGGVFPALTLDSRPAEPPTAERDGPPLARVLDRPLGDPLDIRVFGRATAPDGTPAGEPPARCALIVSVAGNPSMVQEALRAARTGESGDYRFPGGGGPEAHRCAAALVIDTRPGHLDSRPEVFEAFVQYVAHHWKAWLKQWGEERRTPVRGLLFTDAPGPVVTALGGVLGSGTDFVPHRSAFAPPPRPAGPPAAGPPAGAPGPAATAGG
;
A
#
# COMPACT_ATOMS: atom_id res chain seq x y z
N MET A 1 -6.09 39.55 -13.56
CA MET A 1 -4.73 39.62 -14.15
C MET A 1 -3.61 39.40 -13.11
N ARG A 2 -3.59 40.13 -11.98
CA ARG A 2 -2.57 39.97 -10.90
C ARG A 2 -2.33 38.53 -10.42
N ARG A 3 -3.39 37.76 -10.14
CA ARG A 3 -3.26 36.35 -9.72
C ARG A 3 -2.60 35.43 -10.76
N ARG A 4 -2.75 35.73 -12.06
CA ARG A 4 -2.08 34.96 -13.14
C ARG A 4 -0.59 35.31 -13.22
N LEU A 5 -0.22 36.57 -12.97
CA LEU A 5 1.16 37.03 -12.91
C LEU A 5 1.91 36.51 -11.68
N GLU A 6 1.25 36.45 -10.53
CA GLU A 6 1.81 35.86 -9.29
C GLU A 6 2.02 34.35 -9.44
N PHE A 7 1.06 33.64 -10.06
CA PHE A 7 1.19 32.23 -10.37
C PHE A 7 2.36 31.97 -11.36
N LEU A 8 2.49 32.78 -12.42
CA LEU A 8 3.60 32.68 -13.36
C LEU A 8 4.95 32.98 -12.71
N ARG A 9 5.06 34.01 -11.85
CA ARG A 9 6.29 34.29 -11.09
C ARG A 9 6.66 33.16 -10.14
N ALA A 10 5.70 32.64 -9.38
CA ALA A 10 5.93 31.51 -8.48
C ALA A 10 6.37 30.25 -9.24
N ARG A 11 5.80 30.02 -10.43
CA ARG A 11 6.16 28.87 -11.28
C ARG A 11 7.52 29.05 -11.96
N LEU A 12 7.87 30.25 -12.43
CA LEU A 12 9.17 30.58 -13.01
C LEU A 12 10.30 30.59 -11.96
N ALA A 13 9.99 30.95 -10.72
CA ALA A 13 10.93 30.88 -9.60
C ALA A 13 11.08 29.47 -9.01
N SER A 14 10.23 28.52 -9.41
CA SER A 14 10.39 27.11 -9.01
C SER A 14 11.55 26.45 -9.76
N PRO A 15 12.19 25.41 -9.19
CA PRO A 15 13.28 24.67 -9.86
C PRO A 15 12.89 24.17 -11.25
N ALA A 16 11.63 23.70 -11.41
CA ALA A 16 11.09 23.26 -12.68
C ALA A 16 10.91 24.41 -13.70
N GLY A 17 10.55 25.61 -13.24
CA GLY A 17 10.44 26.80 -14.09
C GLY A 17 11.79 27.31 -14.59
N LEU A 18 12.80 27.28 -13.73
CA LEU A 18 14.18 27.61 -14.09
C LEU A 18 14.75 26.62 -15.11
N LEU A 19 14.49 25.32 -14.95
CA LEU A 19 14.89 24.29 -15.92
C LEU A 19 14.21 24.48 -17.29
N LEU A 20 12.91 24.84 -17.30
CA LEU A 20 12.19 25.15 -18.54
C LEU A 20 12.75 26.39 -19.24
N LEU A 21 13.09 27.45 -18.49
CA LEU A 21 13.74 28.64 -19.04
C LEU A 21 15.13 28.31 -19.60
N ALA A 22 15.94 27.54 -18.86
CA ALA A 22 17.25 27.13 -19.29
C ALA A 22 17.19 26.25 -20.56
N ALA A 23 16.23 25.32 -20.65
CA ALA A 23 16.00 24.51 -21.83
C ALA A 23 15.55 25.35 -23.03
N SER A 24 14.65 26.32 -22.81
CA SER A 24 14.13 27.20 -23.86
C SER A 24 15.21 28.14 -24.39
N VAL A 25 16.00 28.75 -23.51
CA VAL A 25 17.11 29.63 -23.87
C VAL A 25 18.21 28.84 -24.58
N SER A 26 18.57 27.65 -24.08
CA SER A 26 19.56 26.78 -24.72
C SER A 26 19.10 26.28 -26.09
N GLY A 27 17.83 25.88 -26.24
CA GLY A 27 17.27 25.46 -27.52
C GLY A 27 17.19 26.60 -28.54
N SER A 28 16.84 27.80 -28.08
CA SER A 28 16.81 29.02 -28.91
C SER A 28 18.21 29.45 -29.35
N LEU A 29 19.20 29.35 -28.46
CA LEU A 29 20.61 29.61 -28.78
C LEU A 29 21.16 28.57 -29.76
N ALA A 30 20.86 27.29 -29.56
CA ALA A 30 21.29 26.23 -30.46
C ALA A 30 20.71 26.39 -31.86
N LEU A 31 19.40 26.66 -32.00
CA LEU A 31 18.74 26.77 -33.31
C LEU A 31 18.96 28.13 -33.98
N GLY A 32 19.02 29.21 -33.21
CA GLY A 32 19.09 30.58 -33.74
C GLY A 32 20.50 31.11 -33.96
N MET A 33 21.49 30.68 -33.17
CA MET A 33 22.84 31.26 -33.20
C MET A 33 23.90 30.38 -33.85
N LEU A 34 23.60 29.12 -34.21
CA LEU A 34 24.53 28.26 -34.94
C LEU A 34 25.09 28.92 -36.23
N PRO A 35 24.28 29.56 -37.10
CA PRO A 35 24.80 30.16 -38.33
C PRO A 35 25.70 31.37 -38.07
N THR A 36 25.38 32.18 -37.06
CA THR A 36 26.09 33.42 -36.74
C THR A 36 27.36 33.18 -35.93
N LEU A 37 27.33 32.22 -34.99
CA LEU A 37 28.49 31.81 -34.20
C LEU A 37 29.57 31.20 -35.09
N VAL A 38 29.23 30.39 -36.09
CA VAL A 38 30.18 29.82 -37.06
C VAL A 38 30.90 30.92 -37.86
N GLN A 39 30.26 32.06 -38.11
CA GLN A 39 30.87 33.18 -38.82
C GLN A 39 31.78 34.06 -37.94
N GLU A 40 31.56 34.10 -36.62
CA GLU A 40 32.34 34.94 -35.67
C GLU A 40 33.52 34.21 -34.98
N VAL A 41 33.62 32.87 -35.09
CA VAL A 41 34.71 32.05 -34.50
C VAL A 41 36.14 32.59 -34.77
N PRO A 42 36.46 33.15 -35.96
CA PRO A 42 37.81 33.64 -36.21
C PRO A 42 38.20 34.86 -35.37
N ARG A 43 37.25 35.61 -34.81
CA ARG A 43 37.51 36.92 -34.19
C ARG A 43 37.64 36.90 -32.66
N ILE A 44 37.06 35.93 -31.96
CA ILE A 44 36.95 35.97 -30.47
C ILE A 44 37.96 35.02 -29.77
N GLY A 45 38.88 34.39 -30.52
CA GLY A 45 40.02 33.69 -29.91
C GLY A 45 40.27 32.26 -30.39
N GLY A 46 39.83 31.90 -31.59
CA GLY A 46 40.43 30.84 -32.43
C GLY A 46 40.41 29.39 -31.92
N SER A 47 39.90 29.12 -30.72
CA SER A 47 39.95 27.79 -30.13
C SER A 47 38.61 27.07 -30.33
N PHE A 48 38.58 26.20 -31.34
CA PHE A 48 37.48 25.26 -31.60
C PHE A 48 37.04 24.48 -30.35
N TRP A 49 37.98 24.23 -29.42
CA TRP A 49 37.73 23.55 -28.15
C TRP A 49 36.72 24.27 -27.25
N TRP A 50 36.70 25.61 -27.23
CA TRP A 50 35.75 26.35 -26.41
C TRP A 50 34.30 26.17 -26.89
N LEU A 51 34.08 26.24 -28.21
CA LEU A 51 32.76 26.00 -28.81
C LEU A 51 32.28 24.58 -28.58
N ALA A 52 33.18 23.59 -28.70
CA ALA A 52 32.87 22.19 -28.41
C ALA A 52 32.43 22.01 -26.95
N LEU A 53 33.08 22.69 -26.00
CA LEU A 53 32.75 22.62 -24.57
C LEU A 53 31.38 23.26 -24.28
N VAL A 54 31.08 24.42 -24.86
CA VAL A 54 29.78 25.08 -24.72
C VAL A 54 28.65 24.25 -25.34
N ALA A 55 28.88 23.68 -26.54
CA ALA A 55 27.91 22.79 -27.18
C ALA A 55 27.66 21.53 -26.34
N LEU A 56 28.71 20.90 -25.79
CA LEU A 56 28.60 19.76 -24.91
C LEU A 56 27.81 20.12 -23.64
N ALA A 57 28.10 21.26 -23.01
CA ALA A 57 27.37 21.74 -21.84
C ALA A 57 25.87 21.96 -22.15
N ALA A 58 25.55 22.55 -23.31
CA ALA A 58 24.17 22.74 -23.74
C ALA A 58 23.43 21.40 -23.96
N VAL A 59 24.09 20.41 -24.57
CA VAL A 59 23.54 19.06 -24.76
C VAL A 59 23.34 18.36 -23.41
N LEU A 60 24.28 18.49 -22.47
CA LEU A 60 24.15 17.92 -21.13
C LEU A 60 23.00 18.55 -20.34
N VAL A 61 22.85 19.88 -20.40
CA VAL A 61 21.73 20.58 -19.78
C VAL A 61 20.41 20.18 -20.42
N LEU A 62 20.34 20.10 -21.76
CA LEU A 62 19.14 19.64 -22.46
C LEU A 62 18.80 18.19 -22.11
N GLY A 63 19.79 17.30 -22.08
CA GLY A 63 19.62 15.90 -21.71
C GLY A 63 19.18 15.74 -20.25
N TYR A 64 19.72 16.55 -19.34
CA TYR A 64 19.30 16.59 -17.95
C TYR A 64 17.86 17.13 -17.79
N CYS A 65 17.52 18.23 -18.46
CA CYS A 65 16.17 18.78 -18.47
C CYS A 65 15.18 17.79 -19.09
N TRP A 66 15.52 17.19 -20.22
CA TRP A 66 14.68 16.20 -20.90
C TRP A 66 14.46 14.98 -20.01
N SER A 67 15.53 14.42 -19.44
CA SER A 67 15.45 13.30 -18.51
C SER A 67 14.56 13.66 -17.32
N THR A 68 14.80 14.78 -16.64
CA THR A 68 13.99 15.19 -15.47
C THR A 68 12.53 15.49 -15.80
N LEU A 69 12.23 16.04 -16.98
CA LEU A 69 10.86 16.33 -17.43
C LEU A 69 10.10 15.09 -17.89
N TYR A 70 10.76 14.16 -18.58
CA TYR A 70 10.13 12.97 -19.17
C TYR A 70 10.26 11.69 -18.32
N TYR A 71 11.05 11.68 -17.25
CA TYR A 71 11.15 10.54 -16.33
C TYR A 71 9.88 10.31 -15.51
N ARG A 72 9.04 11.34 -15.37
CA ARG A 72 7.78 11.25 -14.63
C ARG A 72 6.72 10.57 -15.50
N GLU A 73 6.60 9.26 -15.35
CA GLU A 73 5.61 8.47 -16.08
C GLU A 73 4.40 8.08 -15.21
N GLY A 74 3.26 7.89 -15.88
CA GLY A 74 2.04 7.37 -15.28
C GLY A 74 1.24 8.35 -14.43
N VAL A 75 0.21 7.80 -13.80
CA VAL A 75 -0.75 8.53 -12.96
C VAL A 75 -0.59 8.09 -11.51
N GLY A 76 -0.30 9.04 -10.62
CA GLY A 76 -0.32 8.85 -9.18
C GLY A 76 -1.72 9.12 -8.61
N LEU A 77 -2.28 8.16 -7.89
CA LEU A 77 -3.57 8.27 -7.21
C LEU A 77 -3.36 8.15 -5.71
N VAL A 78 -3.57 9.24 -4.98
CA VAL A 78 -3.49 9.28 -3.52
C VAL A 78 -4.90 9.17 -2.95
N LEU A 79 -5.23 8.00 -2.41
CA LEU A 79 -6.55 7.68 -1.88
C LEU A 79 -6.57 7.68 -0.36
N TYR A 80 -7.55 8.38 0.18
CA TYR A 80 -7.85 8.39 1.60
C TYR A 80 -9.30 7.99 1.82
N LEU A 81 -9.51 6.81 2.42
CA LEU A 81 -10.85 6.25 2.69
C LEU A 81 -11.33 6.49 4.14
N GLY A 82 -10.62 7.32 4.89
CA GLY A 82 -10.96 7.69 6.25
C GLY A 82 -12.02 8.79 6.34
N ARG A 83 -12.70 8.86 7.48
CA ARG A 83 -13.48 10.06 7.85
C ARG A 83 -12.55 11.11 8.48
N PRO A 84 -12.84 12.41 8.34
CA PRO A 84 -12.12 13.47 9.06
C PRO A 84 -12.14 13.19 10.58
N GLY A 85 -11.05 13.51 11.28
CA GLY A 85 -10.97 13.37 12.74
C GLY A 85 -10.74 11.95 13.29
N GLN A 86 -10.60 10.93 12.43
CA GLN A 86 -10.33 9.54 12.87
C GLN A 86 -8.87 9.28 13.29
N GLY A 87 -8.05 10.29 13.56
CA GLY A 87 -6.68 10.10 14.06
C GLY A 87 -5.76 9.40 13.06
N TRP A 88 -5.92 9.68 11.76
CA TRP A 88 -4.99 9.20 10.76
C TRP A 88 -3.66 9.92 10.89
N ASP A 89 -2.59 9.21 10.52
CA ASP A 89 -1.26 9.79 10.45
C ASP A 89 -1.20 10.76 9.26
N GLU A 90 -1.47 12.04 9.51
CA GLU A 90 -1.42 13.10 8.50
C GLU A 90 -0.03 13.22 7.88
N HIS A 91 1.02 12.95 8.65
CA HIS A 91 2.39 12.97 8.15
C HIS A 91 2.60 11.87 7.11
N ARG A 92 2.11 10.65 7.36
CA ARG A 92 2.14 9.56 6.37
C ARG A 92 1.38 9.91 5.09
N VAL A 93 0.21 10.53 5.20
CA VAL A 93 -0.57 10.95 4.02
C VAL A 93 0.18 12.02 3.22
N GLU A 94 0.80 12.99 3.89
CA GLU A 94 1.58 14.04 3.24
C GLU A 94 2.83 13.49 2.55
N LEU A 95 3.55 12.53 3.18
CA LEU A 95 4.69 11.86 2.56
C LEU A 95 4.30 11.10 1.28
N MET A 96 3.19 10.36 1.32
CA MET A 96 2.67 9.67 0.14
C MET A 96 2.26 10.64 -0.96
N ARG A 97 1.68 11.78 -0.59
CA ARG A 97 1.28 12.83 -1.53
C ARG A 97 2.50 13.50 -2.18
N ALA A 98 3.49 13.86 -1.38
CA ALA A 98 4.73 14.45 -1.85
C ALA A 98 5.46 13.51 -2.82
N ASP A 99 5.56 12.24 -2.46
CA ASP A 99 6.15 11.21 -3.32
C ASP A 99 5.37 11.06 -4.64
N ALA A 100 4.04 10.99 -4.59
CA ALA A 100 3.21 10.89 -5.79
C ALA A 100 3.37 12.11 -6.72
N MET A 101 3.53 13.32 -6.17
CA MET A 101 3.77 14.54 -6.93
C MET A 101 5.18 14.61 -7.53
N ASP A 102 6.15 13.94 -6.92
CA ASP A 102 7.51 13.90 -7.44
C ASP A 102 7.68 12.83 -8.52
N ARG A 103 7.04 11.67 -8.35
CA ARG A 103 7.23 10.49 -9.20
C ARG A 103 6.39 10.49 -10.48
N HIS A 104 5.21 11.12 -10.46
CA HIS A 104 4.23 11.01 -11.56
C HIS A 104 4.00 12.34 -12.29
N ALA A 105 3.73 12.28 -13.59
CA ALA A 105 3.37 13.46 -14.38
C ALA A 105 2.03 14.05 -13.94
N ARG A 106 1.12 13.20 -13.45
CA ARG A 106 -0.20 13.55 -12.96
C ARG A 106 -0.41 12.92 -11.60
N CYS A 107 -0.89 13.73 -10.65
CA CYS A 107 -1.22 13.29 -9.32
C CYS A 107 -2.64 13.74 -8.97
N PHE A 108 -3.48 12.80 -8.58
CA PHE A 108 -4.84 13.07 -8.10
C PHE A 108 -4.95 12.64 -6.64
N THR A 109 -5.53 13.51 -5.82
CA THR A 109 -5.81 13.20 -4.41
C THR A 109 -7.31 13.06 -4.23
N VAL A 110 -7.75 11.91 -3.71
CA VAL A 110 -9.15 11.61 -3.44
C VAL A 110 -9.32 11.39 -1.95
N SER A 111 -10.17 12.20 -1.33
CA SER A 111 -10.56 12.06 0.07
C SER A 111 -12.06 11.81 0.11
N THR A 112 -12.47 10.57 0.40
CA THR A 112 -13.91 10.23 0.44
C THR A 112 -14.62 10.97 1.55
N GLY A 113 -13.94 11.22 2.68
CA GLY A 113 -14.48 12.03 3.77
C GLY A 113 -14.93 13.43 3.33
N LYS A 114 -14.14 14.10 2.47
CA LYS A 114 -14.49 15.42 1.91
C LYS A 114 -15.56 15.33 0.84
N LEU A 115 -15.58 14.26 0.04
CA LEU A 115 -16.59 14.06 -0.99
C LEU A 115 -17.97 13.74 -0.41
N LEU A 116 -18.01 13.14 0.77
CA LEU A 116 -19.23 12.80 1.51
C LEU A 116 -19.64 13.91 2.51
N GLU A 117 -18.86 14.98 2.61
CA GLU A 117 -19.14 16.12 3.50
C GLU A 117 -20.37 16.87 2.97
N GLY A 118 -21.45 16.88 3.76
CA GLY A 118 -22.73 17.51 3.39
C GLY A 118 -23.80 16.55 2.85
N GLN A 119 -23.52 15.24 2.75
CA GLN A 119 -24.57 14.27 2.46
C GLN A 119 -25.43 14.02 3.71
N PRO A 120 -26.77 13.99 3.60
CA PRO A 120 -27.68 13.88 4.75
C PRO A 120 -27.57 12.53 5.49
N ASP A 121 -27.02 11.49 4.85
CA ASP A 121 -26.65 10.24 5.50
C ASP A 121 -25.29 9.73 5.00
N PRO A 122 -24.18 10.21 5.59
CA PRO A 122 -22.83 9.74 5.25
C PRO A 122 -22.54 8.32 5.77
N GLY A 123 -23.51 7.68 6.43
CA GLY A 123 -23.50 6.27 6.81
C GLY A 123 -24.02 5.34 5.72
N ALA A 124 -24.90 5.82 4.85
CA ALA A 124 -25.51 5.04 3.77
C ALA A 124 -24.63 4.90 2.52
N ALA A 125 -23.76 5.88 2.25
CA ALA A 125 -22.88 5.84 1.09
C ALA A 125 -21.69 4.89 1.33
N ASP A 126 -21.50 3.89 0.46
CA ASP A 126 -20.32 3.01 0.48
C ASP A 126 -19.07 3.83 0.03
N PRO A 127 -18.15 4.19 0.94
CA PRO A 127 -17.00 5.01 0.60
C PRO A 127 -16.06 4.29 -0.38
N VAL A 128 -16.06 2.96 -0.39
CA VAL A 128 -15.24 2.15 -1.29
C VAL A 128 -15.83 2.20 -2.70
N ALA A 129 -17.15 2.12 -2.84
CA ALA A 129 -17.83 2.29 -4.13
C ALA A 129 -17.54 3.67 -4.74
N LEU A 130 -17.68 4.72 -3.93
CA LEU A 130 -17.42 6.09 -4.37
C LEU A 130 -15.96 6.27 -4.80
N ALA A 131 -15.01 5.82 -3.99
CA ALA A 131 -13.59 5.90 -4.34
C ALA A 131 -13.29 5.17 -5.66
N TYR A 132 -13.84 3.97 -5.84
CA TYR A 132 -13.69 3.21 -7.07
C TYR A 132 -14.24 3.97 -8.28
N GLN A 133 -15.44 4.57 -8.17
CA GLN A 133 -16.02 5.38 -9.24
C GLN A 133 -15.17 6.60 -9.58
N VAL A 134 -14.65 7.31 -8.58
CA VAL A 134 -13.78 8.47 -8.79
C VAL A 134 -12.48 8.07 -9.47
N ILE A 135 -11.86 6.96 -9.08
CA ILE A 135 -10.67 6.41 -9.75
C ILE A 135 -10.97 6.18 -11.23
N GLN A 136 -12.05 5.47 -11.52
CA GLN A 136 -12.45 5.15 -12.89
C GLN A 136 -12.73 6.41 -13.72
N ALA A 137 -13.43 7.39 -13.15
CA ALA A 137 -13.69 8.66 -13.81
C ALA A 137 -12.39 9.42 -14.14
N ARG A 138 -11.46 9.54 -13.18
CA ARG A 138 -10.18 10.24 -13.40
C ARG A 138 -9.28 9.56 -14.41
N LEU A 139 -9.26 8.23 -14.41
CA LEU A 139 -8.49 7.47 -15.39
C LEU A 139 -9.11 7.56 -16.79
N ALA A 140 -10.45 7.61 -16.89
CA ALA A 140 -11.14 7.84 -18.16
C ALA A 140 -10.89 9.25 -18.72
N GLU A 141 -10.88 10.28 -17.86
CA GLU A 141 -10.53 11.65 -18.24
C GLU A 141 -9.12 11.73 -18.81
N GLU A 142 -8.12 11.12 -18.15
CA GLU A 142 -6.74 11.12 -18.69
C GLU A 142 -6.60 10.26 -19.94
N ALA A 143 -7.34 9.15 -20.03
CA ALA A 143 -7.33 8.32 -21.23
C ALA A 143 -7.87 9.07 -22.46
N ALA A 144 -8.85 9.96 -22.26
CA ALA A 144 -9.43 10.77 -23.32
C ALA A 144 -8.51 11.90 -23.80
N ASP A 145 -7.69 12.49 -22.91
CA ASP A 145 -6.76 13.57 -23.26
C ASP A 145 -5.48 13.06 -23.94
N ARG A 146 -4.94 11.91 -23.51
CA ARG A 146 -3.56 11.48 -23.85
C ARG A 146 -3.44 10.06 -24.38
N GLY A 147 -4.55 9.37 -24.59
CA GLY A 147 -4.56 7.96 -24.96
C GLY A 147 -4.45 7.04 -23.73
N PRO A 148 -4.35 5.72 -23.93
CA PRO A 148 -4.52 4.73 -22.87
C PRO A 148 -3.51 4.90 -21.72
N VAL A 149 -4.01 4.93 -20.48
CA VAL A 149 -3.18 5.01 -19.27
C VAL A 149 -2.48 3.67 -19.04
N ARG A 150 -1.17 3.62 -19.27
CA ARG A 150 -0.36 2.40 -19.15
C ARG A 150 0.04 2.03 -17.72
N SER A 151 0.30 3.03 -16.89
CA SER A 151 0.83 2.84 -15.54
C SER A 151 0.09 3.73 -14.54
N VAL A 152 -0.47 3.11 -13.51
CA VAL A 152 -1.16 3.77 -12.41
C VAL A 152 -0.49 3.34 -11.10
N SER A 153 -0.13 4.31 -10.27
CA SER A 153 0.41 4.05 -8.92
C SER A 153 -0.59 4.51 -7.87
N LEU A 154 -0.99 3.59 -7.00
CA LEU A 154 -2.03 3.79 -6.01
C LEU A 154 -1.44 3.89 -4.60
N TYR A 155 -1.50 5.08 -4.02
CA TYR A 155 -1.09 5.37 -2.66
C TYR A 155 -2.32 5.29 -1.76
N LEU A 156 -2.51 4.15 -1.09
CA LEU A 156 -3.74 3.87 -0.36
C LEU A 156 -3.57 4.05 1.15
N THR A 157 -4.35 4.96 1.73
CA THR A 157 -4.56 5.07 3.19
C THR A 157 -6.02 4.75 3.51
N ALA A 158 -6.26 3.53 3.98
CA ALA A 158 -7.60 3.01 4.25
C ALA A 158 -7.58 2.00 5.39
N ARG A 159 -8.76 1.75 5.99
CA ARG A 159 -8.90 0.65 6.95
C ARG A 159 -8.78 -0.68 6.20
N LEU A 160 -8.25 -1.71 6.84
CA LEU A 160 -7.99 -2.99 6.15
C LEU A 160 -9.23 -3.59 5.47
N HIS A 161 -10.41 -3.52 6.07
CA HIS A 161 -11.65 -3.98 5.43
C HIS A 161 -12.04 -3.17 4.19
N GLN A 162 -11.78 -1.86 4.19
CA GLN A 162 -12.03 -0.99 3.04
C GLN A 162 -11.00 -1.26 1.94
N ALA A 163 -9.73 -1.47 2.31
CA ALA A 163 -8.66 -1.87 1.40
C ALA A 163 -8.98 -3.21 0.72
N TYR A 164 -9.43 -4.20 1.49
CA TYR A 164 -9.91 -5.48 0.98
C TYR A 164 -11.08 -5.32 0.00
N ALA A 165 -12.10 -4.56 0.38
CA ALA A 165 -13.26 -4.30 -0.46
C ALA A 165 -12.90 -3.52 -1.74
N LEU A 166 -11.95 -2.58 -1.65
CA LEU A 166 -11.44 -1.86 -2.82
C LEU A 166 -10.74 -2.84 -3.76
N GLY A 167 -9.85 -3.68 -3.22
CA GLY A 167 -9.17 -4.74 -3.97
C GLY A 167 -10.12 -5.66 -4.76
N ARG A 168 -11.23 -6.06 -4.13
CA ARG A 168 -12.28 -6.83 -4.81
C ARG A 168 -12.86 -6.11 -6.02
N ARG A 169 -13.07 -4.79 -5.95
CA ARG A 169 -13.56 -3.98 -7.06
C ARG A 169 -12.49 -3.72 -8.12
N LEU A 170 -11.23 -3.56 -7.69
CA LEU A 170 -10.09 -3.33 -8.58
C LEU A 170 -9.77 -4.56 -9.46
N LYS A 171 -10.15 -5.77 -9.03
CA LYS A 171 -9.94 -7.01 -9.78
C LYS A 171 -10.46 -6.95 -11.22
N ASP A 172 -11.62 -6.33 -11.41
CA ASP A 172 -12.30 -6.28 -12.71
C ASP A 172 -11.81 -5.12 -13.59
N GLN A 173 -10.81 -4.34 -13.14
CA GLN A 173 -10.25 -3.24 -13.91
C GLN A 173 -9.34 -3.73 -15.04
N ARG A 174 -9.42 -3.06 -16.19
CA ARG A 174 -8.66 -3.35 -17.41
C ARG A 174 -7.36 -2.55 -17.52
N HIS A 175 -6.75 -2.16 -16.40
CA HIS A 175 -5.49 -1.42 -16.47
C HIS A 175 -4.33 -2.37 -16.74
N GLU A 176 -3.44 -1.97 -17.65
CA GLU A 176 -2.27 -2.77 -18.02
C GLU A 176 -1.32 -2.96 -16.82
N ARG A 177 -1.20 -1.93 -15.96
CA ARG A 177 -0.39 -1.99 -14.75
C ARG A 177 -0.91 -1.05 -13.65
N LEU A 178 -1.40 -1.63 -12.54
CA LEU A 178 -1.79 -0.91 -11.34
C LEU A 178 -0.86 -1.29 -10.18
N THR A 179 0.04 -0.40 -9.78
CA THR A 179 1.01 -0.64 -8.71
C THR A 179 0.50 -0.06 -7.40
N LEU A 180 0.37 -0.87 -6.36
CA LEU A 180 0.12 -0.38 -5.00
C LEU A 180 1.41 0.13 -4.39
N MET A 181 1.35 1.32 -3.80
CA MET A 181 2.46 1.97 -3.12
C MET A 181 2.29 1.85 -1.61
N ASP A 182 3.41 1.71 -0.88
CA ASP A 182 3.42 1.70 0.57
C ASP A 182 4.56 2.55 1.11
N LEU A 183 4.41 3.03 2.34
CA LEU A 183 5.47 3.71 3.06
C LEU A 183 6.18 2.68 3.94
N SER A 184 7.49 2.55 3.75
CA SER A 184 8.32 1.63 4.51
C SER A 184 8.19 1.87 6.01
N ARG A 185 8.16 0.78 6.78
CA ARG A 185 8.15 0.82 8.25
C ARG A 185 9.57 0.86 8.84
N THR A 186 10.59 0.67 8.01
CA THR A 186 11.99 0.73 8.44
C THR A 186 12.38 2.19 8.68
N PRO A 187 13.11 2.51 9.77
CA PRO A 187 13.59 3.87 10.02
C PRO A 187 14.37 4.43 8.82
N GLY A 188 14.00 5.62 8.35
CA GLY A 188 14.59 6.25 7.17
C GLY A 188 14.11 5.68 5.82
N GLY A 189 13.20 4.70 5.83
CA GLY A 189 12.60 4.14 4.63
C GLY A 189 11.58 5.09 3.98
N GLY A 190 11.65 5.21 2.65
CA GLY A 190 10.73 6.02 1.86
C GLY A 190 9.49 5.26 1.37
N VAL A 191 8.75 5.89 0.46
CA VAL A 191 7.65 5.24 -0.25
C VAL A 191 8.21 4.32 -1.32
N PHE A 192 7.69 3.10 -1.43
CA PHE A 192 8.16 2.08 -2.35
C PHE A 192 6.97 1.41 -3.07
N PRO A 193 7.19 0.86 -4.28
CA PRO A 193 6.20 0.02 -4.94
C PRO A 193 6.07 -1.29 -4.17
N ALA A 194 4.91 -1.54 -3.58
CA ALA A 194 4.67 -2.71 -2.75
C ALA A 194 4.27 -3.93 -3.58
N LEU A 195 3.33 -3.79 -4.52
CA LEU A 195 2.97 -4.89 -5.42
C LEU A 195 2.24 -4.39 -6.65
N THR A 196 2.29 -5.15 -7.73
CA THR A 196 1.48 -4.88 -8.93
C THR A 196 0.20 -5.72 -8.92
N LEU A 197 -0.95 -5.08 -9.05
CA LEU A 197 -2.23 -5.73 -9.30
C LEU A 197 -2.33 -6.07 -10.79
N ASP A 198 -1.65 -7.12 -11.19
CA ASP A 198 -1.76 -7.75 -12.51
C ASP A 198 -2.31 -9.19 -12.37
N SER A 199 -2.10 -10.05 -13.38
CA SER A 199 -2.50 -11.46 -13.30
C SER A 199 -1.63 -12.30 -12.37
N ARG A 200 -0.41 -11.86 -12.02
CA ARG A 200 0.57 -12.66 -11.30
C ARG A 200 0.14 -13.02 -9.89
N PRO A 201 -0.45 -12.13 -9.07
CA PRO A 201 -0.99 -12.51 -7.76
C PRO A 201 -1.99 -13.67 -7.77
N ALA A 202 -2.59 -13.99 -8.93
CA ALA A 202 -3.51 -15.12 -9.08
C ALA A 202 -2.83 -16.42 -9.54
N GLU A 203 -1.59 -16.35 -10.02
CA GLU A 203 -0.80 -17.51 -10.45
C GLU A 203 -0.35 -18.35 -9.25
N PRO A 204 -0.15 -19.67 -9.43
CA PRO A 204 0.47 -20.49 -8.39
C PRO A 204 1.93 -20.06 -8.16
N PRO A 205 2.40 -20.04 -6.90
CA PRO A 205 3.79 -19.73 -6.60
C PRO A 205 4.71 -20.84 -7.13
N THR A 206 5.92 -20.47 -7.57
CA THR A 206 6.96 -21.41 -8.00
C THR A 206 8.17 -21.36 -7.07
N ALA A 207 8.77 -22.52 -6.80
CA ALA A 207 9.89 -22.61 -5.85
C ALA A 207 11.11 -21.75 -6.26
N GLU A 208 11.39 -21.66 -7.56
CA GLU A 208 12.53 -20.89 -8.08
C GLU A 208 12.34 -19.38 -7.95
N ARG A 209 11.13 -18.89 -8.24
CA ARG A 209 10.82 -17.44 -8.24
C ARG A 209 10.47 -16.95 -6.83
N ASP A 210 9.58 -17.67 -6.16
CA ASP A 210 8.91 -17.21 -4.94
C ASP A 210 9.56 -17.82 -3.69
N GLY A 211 10.33 -18.90 -3.82
CA GLY A 211 11.04 -19.53 -2.71
C GLY A 211 12.01 -18.60 -1.98
N PRO A 212 12.97 -17.94 -2.68
CA PRO A 212 13.91 -17.02 -2.04
C PRO A 212 13.27 -15.85 -1.27
N PRO A 213 12.27 -15.10 -1.80
CA PRO A 213 11.60 -14.06 -1.03
C PRO A 213 10.76 -14.63 0.12
N LEU A 214 10.05 -15.75 -0.07
CA LEU A 214 9.23 -16.37 0.99
C LEU A 214 10.08 -16.94 2.14
N ALA A 215 11.26 -17.49 1.86
CA ALA A 215 12.17 -18.02 2.88
C ALA A 215 12.67 -16.95 3.88
N ARG A 216 12.56 -15.66 3.53
CA ARG A 216 12.88 -14.53 4.42
C ARG A 216 11.71 -14.15 5.32
N VAL A 217 10.48 -14.44 4.90
CA VAL A 217 9.24 -14.05 5.58
C VAL A 217 8.69 -15.18 6.43
N LEU A 218 8.68 -16.41 5.91
CA LEU A 218 8.06 -17.55 6.55
C LEU A 218 8.99 -18.18 7.58
N ASP A 219 8.44 -18.53 8.74
CA ASP A 219 9.15 -19.30 9.77
C ASP A 219 9.45 -20.74 9.34
N ARG A 220 8.70 -21.27 8.37
CA ARG A 220 8.81 -22.64 7.88
C ARG A 220 9.24 -22.70 6.42
N PRO A 221 10.02 -23.72 6.02
CA PRO A 221 10.38 -23.92 4.62
C PRO A 221 9.15 -24.16 3.74
N LEU A 222 9.26 -23.75 2.47
CA LEU A 222 8.24 -23.90 1.45
C LEU A 222 7.92 -25.41 1.28
N GLY A 223 6.77 -25.87 1.77
CA GLY A 223 6.33 -27.27 1.64
C GLY A 223 5.89 -27.95 2.94
N ASP A 224 6.21 -27.38 4.10
CA ASP A 224 5.68 -27.86 5.38
C ASP A 224 4.31 -27.21 5.63
N PRO A 225 3.23 -27.99 5.88
CA PRO A 225 1.90 -27.43 5.89
C PRO A 225 1.78 -26.41 7.03
N LEU A 226 1.44 -25.20 6.62
CA LEU A 226 0.40 -24.36 7.22
C LEU A 226 -0.26 -25.01 8.43
N ASP A 227 -0.32 -24.29 9.55
CA ASP A 227 -0.95 -24.84 10.74
C ASP A 227 -2.46 -24.92 10.53
N ILE A 228 -2.94 -26.11 10.18
CA ILE A 228 -4.34 -26.43 9.97
C ILE A 228 -4.95 -26.80 11.32
N ARG A 229 -5.93 -26.00 11.76
CA ARG A 229 -6.67 -26.23 13.00
C ARG A 229 -8.09 -26.65 12.65
N VAL A 230 -8.38 -27.95 12.80
CA VAL A 230 -9.75 -28.45 12.70
C VAL A 230 -10.46 -28.19 14.02
N PHE A 231 -11.60 -27.49 13.96
CA PHE A 231 -12.45 -27.32 15.13
C PHE A 231 -13.35 -28.55 15.23
N GLY A 232 -13.24 -29.29 16.35
CA GLY A 232 -14.09 -30.45 16.60
C GLY A 232 -15.58 -30.08 16.52
N ARG A 233 -16.44 -31.08 16.28
CA ARG A 233 -17.89 -30.87 16.35
C ARG A 233 -18.23 -30.29 17.72
N ALA A 234 -19.00 -29.22 17.73
CA ALA A 234 -19.53 -28.69 18.98
C ALA A 234 -20.35 -29.81 19.62
N THR A 235 -20.08 -30.13 20.88
CA THR A 235 -21.01 -30.94 21.67
C THR A 235 -22.09 -30.00 22.20
N ALA A 236 -23.34 -30.36 21.96
CA ALA A 236 -24.47 -29.70 22.58
C ALA A 236 -24.38 -29.89 24.12
N PRO A 237 -25.08 -29.05 24.91
CA PRO A 237 -25.04 -29.11 26.38
C PRO A 237 -25.45 -30.48 26.96
N ASP A 238 -26.19 -31.27 26.19
CA ASP A 238 -26.63 -32.63 26.51
C ASP A 238 -25.61 -33.72 26.11
N GLY A 239 -24.42 -33.33 25.64
CA GLY A 239 -23.36 -34.25 25.21
C GLY A 239 -23.58 -34.85 23.82
N THR A 240 -24.65 -34.48 23.10
CA THR A 240 -24.85 -34.93 21.72
C THR A 240 -23.98 -34.13 20.75
N PRO A 241 -23.45 -34.73 19.67
CA PRO A 241 -22.76 -33.97 18.64
C PRO A 241 -23.76 -32.99 18.00
N ALA A 242 -23.53 -31.69 18.20
CA ALA A 242 -24.39 -30.65 17.68
C ALA A 242 -24.27 -30.60 16.15
N GLY A 243 -25.35 -31.01 15.47
CA GLY A 243 -25.62 -30.72 14.07
C GLY A 243 -24.52 -31.03 13.05
N GLU A 244 -24.77 -30.64 11.81
CA GLU A 244 -23.77 -30.66 10.75
C GLU A 244 -22.78 -29.51 11.00
N PRO A 245 -21.45 -29.75 10.92
CA PRO A 245 -20.47 -28.72 11.23
C PRO A 245 -20.59 -27.54 10.26
N PRO A 246 -20.21 -26.31 10.65
CA PRO A 246 -20.41 -25.12 9.80
C PRO A 246 -19.72 -25.23 8.43
N ALA A 247 -20.38 -24.81 7.34
CA ALA A 247 -19.80 -24.77 6.00
C ALA A 247 -18.87 -23.55 5.78
N ARG A 248 -18.04 -23.22 6.78
CA ARG A 248 -17.12 -22.07 6.76
C ARG A 248 -15.74 -22.46 7.25
N CYS A 249 -14.72 -21.85 6.66
CA CYS A 249 -13.33 -21.95 7.10
C CYS A 249 -12.77 -20.56 7.40
N ALA A 250 -11.89 -20.47 8.38
CA ALA A 250 -11.13 -19.25 8.67
C ALA A 250 -9.76 -19.29 7.97
N LEU A 251 -9.36 -18.16 7.43
CA LEU A 251 -8.01 -17.86 6.97
C LEU A 251 -7.43 -16.82 7.94
N ILE A 252 -6.40 -17.18 8.68
CA ILE A 252 -5.74 -16.32 9.65
C ILE A 252 -4.33 -16.04 9.14
N VAL A 253 -4.05 -14.77 8.82
CA VAL A 253 -2.77 -14.34 8.25
C VAL A 253 -2.13 -13.31 9.16
N SER A 254 -1.12 -13.73 9.92
CA SER A 254 -0.32 -12.90 10.83
C SER A 254 1.00 -12.56 10.16
N VAL A 255 1.24 -11.26 9.93
CA VAL A 255 2.41 -10.74 9.21
C VAL A 255 3.45 -10.10 10.15
N ALA A 256 3.08 -9.88 11.41
CA ALA A 256 3.98 -9.35 12.43
C ALA A 256 4.51 -10.41 13.41
N GLY A 257 4.22 -11.69 13.18
CA GLY A 257 4.43 -12.74 14.17
C GLY A 257 3.69 -12.42 15.46
N ASN A 258 2.40 -12.08 15.37
CA ASN A 258 1.58 -11.64 16.48
C ASN A 258 0.74 -12.80 17.05
N PRO A 259 1.26 -13.56 18.04
CA PRO A 259 0.58 -14.75 18.53
C PRO A 259 -0.75 -14.44 19.23
N SER A 260 -0.91 -13.25 19.83
CA SER A 260 -2.18 -12.88 20.46
C SER A 260 -3.28 -12.70 19.41
N MET A 261 -2.97 -12.06 18.28
CA MET A 261 -3.92 -11.94 17.16
C MET A 261 -4.34 -13.32 16.64
N VAL A 262 -3.38 -14.24 16.46
CA VAL A 262 -3.68 -15.60 16.01
C VAL A 262 -4.60 -16.33 17.00
N GLN A 263 -4.32 -16.24 18.31
CA GLN A 263 -5.16 -16.87 19.34
C GLN A 263 -6.57 -16.27 19.40
N GLU A 264 -6.68 -14.94 19.34
CA GLU A 264 -7.96 -14.23 19.33
C GLU A 264 -8.79 -14.54 18.08
N ALA A 265 -8.16 -14.56 16.91
CA ALA A 265 -8.79 -14.93 15.64
C ALA A 265 -9.25 -16.40 15.65
N LEU A 266 -8.43 -17.32 16.17
CA LEU A 266 -8.82 -18.73 16.32
C LEU A 266 -10.01 -18.89 17.27
N ARG A 267 -10.03 -18.17 18.39
CA ARG A 267 -11.16 -18.16 19.32
C ARG A 267 -12.42 -17.63 18.63
N ALA A 268 -12.32 -16.48 17.98
CA ALA A 268 -13.43 -15.85 17.25
C ALA A 268 -13.97 -16.76 16.14
N ALA A 269 -13.10 -17.41 15.36
CA ALA A 269 -13.51 -18.37 14.32
C ALA A 269 -14.21 -19.60 14.90
N ARG A 270 -13.78 -20.10 16.06
CA ARG A 270 -14.38 -21.27 16.71
C ARG A 270 -15.76 -20.99 17.29
N THR A 271 -15.93 -19.84 17.95
CA THR A 271 -17.17 -19.46 18.63
C THR A 271 -18.14 -18.72 17.73
N GLY A 272 -17.65 -18.09 16.65
CA GLY A 272 -18.44 -17.21 15.78
C GLY A 272 -18.78 -15.87 16.44
N GLU A 273 -18.17 -15.56 17.58
CA GLU A 273 -18.39 -14.34 18.36
C GLU A 273 -17.08 -13.77 18.89
N SER A 274 -17.00 -12.45 18.98
CA SER A 274 -15.84 -11.75 19.53
C SER A 274 -16.20 -10.33 19.98
N GLY A 275 -15.59 -9.91 21.09
CA GLY A 275 -15.60 -8.52 21.53
C GLY A 275 -14.73 -7.62 20.65
N ASP A 276 -13.72 -8.19 19.99
CA ASP A 276 -12.65 -7.47 19.27
C ASP A 276 -12.79 -7.54 17.76
N TYR A 277 -13.46 -8.55 17.23
CA TYR A 277 -13.77 -8.66 15.81
C TYR A 277 -15.21 -8.27 15.50
N ARG A 278 -15.46 -7.80 14.27
CA ARG A 278 -16.81 -7.54 13.75
C ARG A 278 -17.08 -8.46 12.58
N PHE A 279 -18.00 -9.40 12.76
CA PHE A 279 -18.36 -10.35 11.71
C PHE A 279 -19.20 -9.70 10.60
N PRO A 280 -19.03 -10.15 9.34
CA PRO A 280 -19.78 -9.65 8.20
C PRO A 280 -21.20 -10.25 8.16
N GLY A 281 -22.19 -9.42 7.84
CA GLY A 281 -23.60 -9.82 7.74
C GLY A 281 -24.39 -9.68 9.04
N GLY A 282 -25.67 -10.05 8.98
CA GLY A 282 -26.53 -10.20 10.16
C GLY A 282 -26.71 -11.68 10.47
N GLY A 283 -26.46 -12.09 11.71
CA GLY A 283 -26.56 -13.48 12.15
C GLY A 283 -26.11 -13.65 13.60
N GLY A 284 -26.60 -14.69 14.25
CA GLY A 284 -26.07 -15.11 15.55
C GLY A 284 -24.69 -15.78 15.42
N PRO A 285 -24.02 -16.08 16.53
CA PRO A 285 -22.69 -16.69 16.53
C PRO A 285 -22.57 -17.94 15.63
N GLU A 286 -23.59 -18.80 15.66
CA GLU A 286 -23.65 -20.03 14.83
C GLU A 286 -23.47 -19.78 13.33
N ALA A 287 -23.95 -18.64 12.81
CA ALA A 287 -23.82 -18.31 11.38
C ALA A 287 -22.38 -17.98 10.96
N HIS A 288 -21.52 -17.66 11.93
CA HIS A 288 -20.14 -17.20 11.74
C HIS A 288 -19.09 -18.20 12.21
N ARG A 289 -19.51 -19.28 12.87
CA ARG A 289 -18.60 -20.35 13.28
C ARG A 289 -17.93 -20.98 12.07
N CYS A 290 -16.65 -21.28 12.21
CA CYS A 290 -15.88 -22.02 11.24
C CYS A 290 -15.72 -23.48 11.71
N ALA A 291 -15.61 -24.39 10.75
CA ALA A 291 -15.27 -25.78 11.03
C ALA A 291 -13.76 -26.02 11.09
N ALA A 292 -12.96 -25.17 10.45
CA ALA A 292 -11.52 -25.23 10.50
C ALA A 292 -10.90 -23.84 10.28
N ALA A 293 -9.62 -23.72 10.60
CA ALA A 293 -8.81 -22.56 10.31
C ALA A 293 -7.51 -22.97 9.61
N LEU A 294 -7.12 -22.18 8.61
CA LEU A 294 -5.80 -22.19 8.00
C LEU A 294 -5.00 -21.02 8.58
N VAL A 295 -3.92 -21.30 9.29
CA VAL A 295 -3.07 -20.27 9.89
C VAL A 295 -1.78 -20.13 9.07
N ILE A 296 -1.54 -18.91 8.60
CA ILE A 296 -0.31 -18.46 7.95
C ILE A 296 0.32 -17.43 8.89
N ASP A 297 1.42 -17.81 9.51
CA ASP A 297 2.19 -16.91 10.38
C ASP A 297 3.56 -16.66 9.78
N THR A 298 3.99 -15.40 9.81
CA THR A 298 5.31 -15.00 9.37
C THR A 298 6.24 -14.85 10.57
N ARG A 299 7.54 -14.78 10.28
CA ARG A 299 8.57 -14.40 11.25
C ARG A 299 8.18 -13.11 11.98
N PRO A 300 8.56 -12.97 13.26
CA PRO A 300 8.48 -11.70 13.96
C PRO A 300 9.21 -10.61 13.17
N GLY A 301 8.53 -9.50 12.90
CA GLY A 301 9.07 -8.41 12.09
C GLY A 301 8.03 -7.80 11.16
N HIS A 302 8.49 -7.01 10.20
CA HIS A 302 7.65 -6.52 9.11
C HIS A 302 8.09 -7.18 7.81
N LEU A 303 7.19 -7.27 6.83
CA LEU A 303 7.61 -7.64 5.48
C LEU A 303 8.67 -6.64 5.01
N ASP A 304 9.77 -7.18 4.48
CA ASP A 304 10.79 -6.37 3.80
C ASP A 304 10.11 -5.47 2.79
N SER A 305 10.50 -4.20 2.74
CA SER A 305 9.95 -3.18 1.83
C SER A 305 10.42 -3.39 0.38
N ARG A 306 10.13 -4.58 -0.17
CA ARG A 306 10.54 -5.03 -1.49
C ARG A 306 9.36 -5.65 -2.22
N PRO A 307 9.10 -5.26 -3.50
CA PRO A 307 7.92 -5.71 -4.22
C PRO A 307 7.80 -7.23 -4.32
N GLU A 308 8.92 -7.90 -4.59
CA GLU A 308 8.97 -9.35 -4.77
C GLU A 308 8.53 -10.12 -3.52
N VAL A 309 8.68 -9.52 -2.33
CA VAL A 309 8.28 -10.14 -1.07
C VAL A 309 6.76 -10.07 -0.87
N PHE A 310 6.17 -8.91 -1.16
CA PHE A 310 4.72 -8.72 -1.07
C PHE A 310 3.98 -9.55 -2.12
N GLU A 311 4.47 -9.58 -3.36
CA GLU A 311 3.87 -10.37 -4.44
C GLU A 311 3.92 -11.87 -4.15
N ALA A 312 5.09 -12.39 -3.77
CA ALA A 312 5.24 -13.80 -3.43
C ALA A 312 4.37 -14.19 -2.22
N PHE A 313 4.26 -13.32 -1.21
CA PHE A 313 3.42 -13.56 -0.05
C PHE A 313 1.92 -13.62 -0.39
N VAL A 314 1.42 -12.69 -1.21
CA VAL A 314 0.02 -12.71 -1.67
C VAL A 314 -0.28 -13.97 -2.47
N GLN A 315 0.62 -14.36 -3.39
CA GLN A 315 0.47 -15.58 -4.18
C GLN A 315 0.44 -16.83 -3.30
N TYR A 316 1.36 -16.91 -2.33
CA TYR A 316 1.42 -18.00 -1.36
C TYR A 316 0.10 -18.14 -0.58
N VAL A 317 -0.39 -17.05 0.01
CA VAL A 317 -1.66 -17.04 0.75
C VAL A 317 -2.82 -17.46 -0.14
N ALA A 318 -2.92 -16.87 -1.33
CA ALA A 318 -4.04 -17.13 -2.24
C ALA A 318 -4.05 -18.57 -2.77
N HIS A 319 -2.87 -19.11 -3.12
CA HIS A 319 -2.73 -20.48 -3.60
C HIS A 319 -3.17 -21.49 -2.54
N HIS A 320 -2.59 -21.38 -1.34
CA HIS A 320 -2.89 -22.32 -0.27
C HIS A 320 -4.32 -22.21 0.22
N TRP A 321 -4.88 -21.00 0.25
CA TRP A 321 -6.29 -20.83 0.61
C TRP A 321 -7.24 -21.47 -0.41
N LYS A 322 -7.00 -21.29 -1.71
CA LYS A 322 -7.80 -21.91 -2.77
C LYS A 322 -7.71 -23.43 -2.72
N ALA A 323 -6.51 -23.98 -2.52
CA ALA A 323 -6.29 -25.41 -2.37
C ALA A 323 -7.05 -25.96 -1.15
N TRP A 324 -6.98 -25.27 -0.02
CA TRP A 324 -7.68 -25.63 1.21
C TRP A 324 -9.21 -25.62 1.04
N LEU A 325 -9.78 -24.54 0.48
CA LEU A 325 -11.22 -24.46 0.23
C LEU A 325 -11.71 -25.53 -0.75
N LYS A 326 -10.91 -25.86 -1.77
CA LYS A 326 -11.23 -26.93 -2.73
C LYS A 326 -11.29 -28.28 -2.03
N GLN A 327 -10.25 -28.63 -1.28
CA GLN A 327 -10.18 -29.89 -0.52
C GLN A 327 -11.37 -30.02 0.45
N TRP A 328 -11.66 -28.97 1.22
CA TRP A 328 -12.76 -28.98 2.19
C TRP A 328 -14.14 -29.02 1.53
N GLY A 329 -14.30 -28.35 0.38
CA GLY A 329 -15.53 -28.39 -0.41
C GLY A 329 -15.81 -29.75 -1.02
N GLU A 330 -14.77 -30.45 -1.50
CA GLU A 330 -14.87 -31.82 -2.02
C GLU A 330 -15.28 -32.82 -0.93
N GLU A 331 -14.69 -32.70 0.27
CA GLU A 331 -15.03 -33.56 1.42
C GLU A 331 -16.50 -33.42 1.83
N ARG A 332 -17.06 -32.21 1.72
CA ARG A 332 -18.43 -31.91 2.18
C ARG A 332 -19.49 -31.93 1.10
N ARG A 333 -19.12 -31.92 -0.18
CA ARG A 333 -20.03 -31.78 -1.32
C ARG A 333 -20.92 -30.52 -1.25
N THR A 334 -20.47 -29.48 -0.53
CA THR A 334 -21.18 -28.20 -0.37
C THR A 334 -20.20 -27.03 -0.56
N PRO A 335 -20.65 -25.88 -1.11
CA PRO A 335 -19.82 -24.69 -1.20
C PRO A 335 -19.36 -24.20 0.19
N VAL A 336 -18.05 -24.00 0.35
CA VAL A 336 -17.44 -23.54 1.61
C VAL A 336 -17.16 -22.05 1.50
N ARG A 337 -17.59 -21.26 2.50
CA ARG A 337 -17.25 -19.84 2.59
C ARG A 337 -16.05 -19.59 3.48
N GLY A 338 -15.32 -18.52 3.20
CA GLY A 338 -14.15 -18.09 3.93
C GLY A 338 -14.40 -16.90 4.84
N LEU A 339 -13.68 -16.84 5.97
CA LEU A 339 -13.51 -15.64 6.78
C LEU A 339 -12.01 -15.30 6.86
N LEU A 340 -11.61 -14.08 6.49
CA LEU A 340 -10.23 -13.62 6.57
C LEU A 340 -10.00 -12.75 7.81
N PHE A 341 -9.04 -13.16 8.64
CA PHE A 341 -8.51 -12.42 9.78
C PHE A 341 -7.05 -12.08 9.49
N THR A 342 -6.66 -10.81 9.52
CA THR A 342 -5.28 -10.42 9.21
C THR A 342 -4.87 -9.07 9.77
N ASP A 343 -3.59 -8.93 10.08
CA ASP A 343 -2.89 -7.68 10.41
C ASP A 343 -1.92 -7.23 9.30
N ALA A 344 -2.03 -7.85 8.11
CA ALA A 344 -1.16 -7.57 6.98
C ALA A 344 -1.23 -6.09 6.54
N PRO A 345 -0.15 -5.57 5.91
CA PRO A 345 -0.15 -4.22 5.36
C PRO A 345 -1.28 -3.99 4.36
N GLY A 346 -1.74 -2.73 4.27
CA GLY A 346 -2.82 -2.31 3.37
C GLY A 346 -2.68 -2.79 1.92
N PRO A 347 -1.48 -2.73 1.28
CA PRO A 347 -1.28 -3.27 -0.06
C PRO A 347 -1.60 -4.77 -0.15
N VAL A 348 -1.06 -5.59 0.77
CA VAL A 348 -1.31 -7.04 0.81
C VAL A 348 -2.80 -7.31 0.96
N VAL A 349 -3.48 -6.64 1.87
CA VAL A 349 -4.93 -6.81 2.09
C VAL A 349 -5.74 -6.40 0.87
N THR A 350 -5.34 -5.34 0.18
CA THR A 350 -5.95 -4.92 -1.09
C THR A 350 -5.78 -6.01 -2.15
N ALA A 351 -4.57 -6.54 -2.34
CA ALA A 351 -4.32 -7.60 -3.30
C ALA A 351 -5.10 -8.87 -2.99
N LEU A 352 -5.15 -9.28 -1.71
CA LEU A 352 -5.96 -10.41 -1.23
C LEU A 352 -7.45 -10.23 -1.56
N GLY A 353 -7.96 -9.00 -1.48
CA GLY A 353 -9.31 -8.68 -1.96
C GLY A 353 -9.54 -9.07 -3.41
N GLY A 354 -8.58 -8.79 -4.28
CA GLY A 354 -8.68 -9.16 -5.70
C GLY A 354 -8.57 -10.66 -5.95
N VAL A 355 -7.70 -11.37 -5.23
CA VAL A 355 -7.34 -12.77 -5.57
C VAL A 355 -8.14 -13.85 -4.83
N LEU A 356 -8.66 -13.57 -3.62
CA LEU A 356 -9.44 -14.55 -2.84
C LEU A 356 -10.90 -14.68 -3.32
N GLY A 357 -11.39 -13.72 -4.11
CA GLY A 357 -12.71 -13.74 -4.72
C GLY A 357 -13.87 -13.48 -3.76
N SER A 358 -15.10 -13.66 -4.24
CA SER A 358 -16.33 -13.41 -3.48
C SER A 358 -16.64 -14.44 -2.40
N GLY A 359 -15.93 -15.58 -2.40
CA GLY A 359 -16.14 -16.67 -1.44
C GLY A 359 -15.56 -16.40 -0.05
N THR A 360 -14.75 -15.34 0.12
CA THR A 360 -14.08 -15.02 1.38
C THR A 360 -14.48 -13.62 1.86
N ASP A 361 -14.98 -13.52 3.09
CA ASP A 361 -15.36 -12.25 3.71
C ASP A 361 -14.28 -11.79 4.69
N PHE A 362 -13.96 -10.50 4.70
CA PHE A 362 -12.99 -9.92 5.64
C PHE A 362 -13.64 -9.67 6.99
N VAL A 363 -12.95 -10.04 8.08
CA VAL A 363 -13.40 -9.83 9.46
C VAL A 363 -12.56 -8.74 10.12
N PRO A 364 -13.04 -7.48 10.18
CA PRO A 364 -12.27 -6.39 10.77
C PRO A 364 -12.11 -6.50 12.29
N HIS A 365 -10.90 -6.17 12.75
CA HIS A 365 -10.61 -5.87 14.15
C HIS A 365 -11.16 -4.49 14.53
N ARG A 366 -11.81 -4.38 15.68
CA ARG A 366 -12.47 -3.15 16.17
C ARG A 366 -11.47 -2.06 16.53
N SER A 367 -10.32 -2.43 17.09
CA SER A 367 -9.25 -1.50 17.49
C SER A 367 -8.21 -1.23 16.40
N ALA A 368 -8.53 -1.42 15.11
CA ALA A 368 -7.61 -1.15 13.99
C ALA A 368 -7.18 0.33 13.81
N PHE A 369 -7.31 1.16 14.85
CA PHE A 369 -6.51 2.35 15.13
C PHE A 369 -5.67 2.13 16.38
N ALA A 370 -4.75 1.17 16.34
CA ALA A 370 -3.52 1.37 17.09
C ALA A 370 -2.62 2.16 16.13
N PRO A 371 -2.24 3.42 16.43
CA PRO A 371 -1.15 4.06 15.70
C PRO A 371 0.04 3.09 15.68
N PRO A 372 0.88 3.09 14.62
CA PRO A 372 2.07 2.24 14.62
C PRO A 372 2.81 2.45 15.95
N PRO A 373 3.36 1.38 16.57
CA PRO A 373 4.15 1.55 17.77
C PRO A 373 5.19 2.62 17.45
N ARG A 374 5.21 3.70 18.26
CA ARG A 374 6.21 4.76 18.09
C ARG A 374 7.57 4.08 18.00
N PRO A 375 8.44 4.46 17.04
CA PRO A 375 9.81 3.98 17.07
C PRO A 375 10.33 4.18 18.48
N ALA A 376 10.86 3.12 19.09
CA ALA A 376 11.43 3.20 20.42
C ALA A 376 12.40 4.38 20.40
N GLY A 377 12.02 5.47 21.09
CA GLY A 377 12.90 6.61 21.21
C GLY A 377 14.22 6.12 21.80
N PRO A 378 15.36 6.76 21.46
CA PRO A 378 16.60 6.46 22.17
C PRO A 378 16.32 6.45 23.67
N PRO A 379 16.85 5.47 24.43
CA PRO A 379 16.58 5.37 25.85
C PRO A 379 16.80 6.75 26.47
N ALA A 380 15.76 7.27 27.15
CA ALA A 380 15.84 8.54 27.82
C ALA A 380 17.14 8.55 28.62
N ALA A 381 18.02 9.50 28.30
CA ALA A 381 19.27 9.66 29.02
C ALA A 381 18.91 9.70 30.51
N GLY A 382 19.40 8.71 31.25
CA GLY A 382 19.12 8.57 32.66
C GLY A 382 19.42 9.89 33.37
N PRO A 383 18.66 10.24 34.41
CA PRO A 383 18.89 11.47 35.16
C PRO A 383 20.37 11.53 35.58
N PRO A 384 21.02 12.70 35.47
CA PRO A 384 22.43 12.84 35.82
C PRO A 384 22.64 12.36 37.25
N ALA A 385 23.54 11.39 37.40
CA ALA A 385 23.92 10.84 38.68
C ALA A 385 24.48 11.94 39.57
N GLY A 386 23.81 12.14 40.72
CA GLY A 386 24.38 12.62 41.96
C GLY A 386 25.16 13.93 41.92
N ALA A 387 24.47 15.04 42.17
CA ALA A 387 25.11 16.16 42.85
C ALA A 387 25.48 15.69 44.29
N PRO A 388 26.75 15.78 44.72
CA PRO A 388 27.12 15.46 46.09
C PRO A 388 26.45 16.46 47.04
N GLY A 389 25.66 15.95 47.97
CA GLY A 389 25.00 16.74 49.01
C GLY A 389 26.02 17.44 49.93
N PRO A 390 25.66 18.61 50.48
CA PRO A 390 26.57 19.38 51.33
C PRO A 390 26.92 18.66 52.62
N ALA A 391 28.20 18.74 52.97
CA ALA A 391 28.79 18.18 54.17
C ALA A 391 28.06 18.66 55.43
N ALA A 392 27.62 17.69 56.25
CA ALA A 392 27.19 17.94 57.61
C ALA A 392 28.42 18.33 58.45
N THR A 393 28.42 19.56 58.92
CA THR A 393 29.33 20.10 59.93
C THR A 393 29.14 19.37 61.25
N ALA A 394 30.23 18.84 61.79
CA ALA A 394 30.32 18.34 63.15
C ALA A 394 30.91 19.41 64.06
N GLY A 395 30.17 19.74 65.13
CA GLY A 395 30.68 20.07 66.48
C GLY A 395 31.50 21.35 66.70
N GLY A 396 31.01 22.20 67.61
CA GLY A 396 31.75 23.30 68.23
C GLY A 396 30.86 24.34 68.85
#